data_AF-A0A3P1WUL9-F1
#
_entry.id   AF-A0A3P1WUL9-F1
#
_cell.length_a   1.000
_cell.length_b   1.000
_cell.length_c   1.000
_cell.angle_alpha   90.00
_cell.angle_beta   90.00
_cell.angle_gamma   90.00
#
_symmetry.space_group_name_H-M   'P 1'
#
loop_
_entity.id
_entity.type
_entity.pdbx_description
1 polymer ?
#
loop_
_entity_poly.entity_id
_entity_poly.type
_entity_poly.pdbx_seq_one_letter_code
_entity_poly.pdbx_strand_id
1 'polypeptide(L)'
;NRTVPISPQLQAMLPKKRGALFSPCYEAFDAAIKRAKIELPDGQLTHVLRHTFASHFMMRGGNILVLQKILGHSDIKMTMRYAHFAPGHLEAAVELNPFDNRG
;
A
#
# COMPACT_ATOMS: atom_id res chain seq x y z
N ASN A 1 -0.96 -14.80 9.75
CA ASN A 1 -1.99 -14.61 8.69
C ASN A 1 -2.52 -13.20 8.74
N ARG A 2 -2.64 -12.52 7.59
CA ARG A 2 -3.24 -11.17 7.47
C ARG A 2 -4.40 -11.21 6.50
N THR A 3 -5.37 -10.34 6.70
CA THR A 3 -6.53 -10.15 5.83
C THR A 3 -6.62 -8.68 5.44
N VAL A 4 -6.74 -8.39 4.15
CA VAL A 4 -6.85 -7.02 3.63
C VAL A 4 -8.21 -6.90 2.93
N PRO A 5 -9.07 -5.95 3.35
CA PRO A 5 -10.36 -5.76 2.69
C PRO A 5 -10.17 -5.24 1.26
N ILE A 6 -11.05 -5.67 0.37
CA ILE A 6 -11.13 -5.19 -1.01
C ILE A 6 -12.54 -4.68 -1.29
N SER A 7 -12.69 -3.78 -2.27
CA SER A 7 -14.00 -3.28 -2.65
C SER A 7 -14.85 -4.38 -3.31
N PRO A 8 -16.18 -4.32 -3.22
CA PRO A 8 -17.07 -5.26 -3.91
C PRO A 8 -16.84 -5.28 -5.43
N GLN A 9 -16.49 -4.14 -6.02
CA GLN A 9 -16.19 -4.01 -7.44
C GLN A 9 -14.93 -4.81 -7.82
N LEU A 10 -13.85 -4.70 -7.03
CA LEU A 10 -12.64 -5.48 -7.26
C LEU A 10 -12.90 -6.98 -7.04
N GLN A 11 -13.68 -7.33 -6.01
CA GLN A 11 -14.06 -8.71 -5.76
C GLN A 11 -14.85 -9.32 -6.92
N ALA A 12 -15.75 -8.55 -7.55
CA ALA A 12 -16.53 -9.00 -8.70
C ALA A 12 -15.70 -9.26 -9.96
N MET A 13 -14.54 -8.60 -10.10
CA MET A 13 -13.59 -8.82 -11.21
C MET A 13 -12.76 -10.10 -11.06
N LEU A 14 -12.74 -10.74 -9.88
CA LEU A 14 -11.94 -11.94 -9.65
C LEU A 14 -12.59 -13.18 -10.28
N PRO A 15 -11.78 -14.13 -10.82
CA PRO A 15 -12.29 -15.40 -11.34
C PRO A 15 -13.02 -16.20 -10.25
N LYS A 16 -14.27 -16.59 -10.51
CA LYS A 16 -15.05 -17.47 -9.62
C LYS A 16 -14.69 -18.94 -9.87
N LYS A 17 -13.49 -19.36 -9.46
CA LYS A 17 -13.02 -20.75 -9.60
C LYS A 17 -12.42 -21.29 -8.30
N ARG A 18 -12.41 -22.61 -8.15
CA ARG A 18 -11.75 -23.31 -7.04
C ARG A 18 -10.26 -23.52 -7.36
N GLY A 19 -9.39 -23.54 -6.34
CA GLY A 19 -7.94 -23.66 -6.49
C GLY A 19 -7.24 -22.33 -6.76
N ALA A 20 -6.06 -22.37 -7.37
CA ALA A 20 -5.25 -21.17 -7.64
C ALA A 20 -5.94 -20.21 -8.61
N LEU A 21 -6.20 -18.98 -8.19
CA LEU A 21 -6.98 -17.98 -8.94
C LEU A 21 -6.32 -17.52 -10.25
N PHE A 22 -4.99 -17.51 -10.33
CA PHE A 22 -4.24 -17.03 -11.49
C PHE A 22 -3.13 -18.03 -11.86
N SER A 23 -2.78 -18.09 -13.15
CA SER A 23 -1.55 -18.73 -13.61
C SER A 23 -0.34 -17.83 -13.33
N PRO A 24 0.90 -18.38 -13.31
CA PRO A 24 2.10 -17.55 -13.23
C PRO A 24 2.10 -16.49 -14.34
N CYS A 25 2.30 -15.23 -13.96
CA CYS A 25 2.21 -14.09 -14.87
C CYS A 25 3.41 -13.13 -14.76
N TYR A 26 4.50 -13.56 -14.12
CA TYR A 26 5.68 -12.71 -13.90
C TYR A 26 6.30 -12.21 -15.21
N GLU A 27 6.49 -13.09 -16.20
CA GLU A 27 7.03 -12.71 -17.51
C GLU A 27 6.09 -11.79 -18.28
N ALA A 28 4.78 -12.05 -18.21
CA ALA A 28 3.78 -11.17 -18.80
C ALA A 28 3.79 -9.77 -18.16
N PHE A 29 4.03 -9.71 -16.84
CA PHE A 29 4.16 -8.46 -16.11
C PHE A 29 5.45 -7.71 -16.48
N ASP A 30 6.59 -8.39 -16.54
CA ASP A 30 7.86 -7.82 -17.04
C ASP A 30 7.71 -7.23 -18.45
N ALA A 31 7.09 -8.00 -19.37
CA ALA A 31 6.80 -7.53 -20.71
C ALA A 31 5.84 -6.32 -20.74
N ALA A 32 4.89 -6.25 -19.80
CA ALA A 32 4.00 -5.09 -19.67
C ALA A 32 4.74 -3.83 -19.21
N ILE A 33 5.64 -3.95 -18.23
CA ILE A 33 6.48 -2.85 -17.76
C ILE A 33 7.39 -2.33 -18.88
N LYS A 34 8.02 -3.23 -19.65
CA LYS A 34 8.84 -2.88 -20.81
C LYS A 34 8.04 -2.15 -21.90
N ARG A 35 6.85 -2.65 -22.24
CA ARG A 35 5.95 -1.99 -23.22
C ARG A 35 5.47 -0.63 -22.75
N ALA A 36 5.24 -0.47 -21.45
CA ALA A 36 4.87 0.80 -20.84
C ALA A 36 6.05 1.79 -20.73
N LYS A 37 7.27 1.37 -21.10
CA LYS A 37 8.50 2.17 -20.99
C LYS A 37 8.75 2.69 -19.57
N ILE A 38 8.43 1.87 -18.57
CA ILE A 38 8.69 2.18 -17.17
C ILE A 38 10.07 1.62 -16.81
N GLU A 39 10.98 2.51 -16.41
CA GLU A 39 12.29 2.13 -15.89
C GLU A 39 12.19 1.82 -14.39
N LEU A 40 12.76 0.70 -13.97
CA LEU A 40 12.77 0.27 -12.58
C LEU A 40 14.20 -0.08 -12.15
N PRO A 41 14.58 0.20 -10.89
CA PRO A 41 15.83 -0.31 -10.35
C PRO A 41 15.85 -1.84 -10.32
N ASP A 42 17.04 -2.42 -10.39
CA ASP A 42 17.23 -3.87 -10.35
C ASP A 42 16.55 -4.50 -9.13
N GLY A 43 15.83 -5.60 -9.36
CA GLY A 43 15.11 -6.34 -8.33
C GLY A 43 13.79 -5.72 -7.85
N GLN A 44 13.42 -4.51 -8.29
CA GLN A 44 12.19 -3.85 -7.84
C GLN A 44 10.90 -4.37 -8.49
N LEU A 45 10.98 -5.09 -9.61
CA LEU A 45 9.81 -5.56 -10.34
C LEU A 45 8.83 -6.36 -9.45
N THR A 46 9.35 -7.18 -8.53
CA THR A 46 8.54 -7.98 -7.60
C THR A 46 7.78 -7.15 -6.55
N HIS A 47 8.22 -5.93 -6.27
CA HIS A 47 7.71 -5.09 -5.18
C HIS A 47 7.14 -3.75 -5.64
N VAL A 48 7.32 -3.36 -6.91
CA VAL A 48 6.94 -2.04 -7.41
C VAL A 48 5.47 -1.72 -7.14
N LEU A 49 4.54 -2.64 -7.42
CA LEU A 49 3.11 -2.41 -7.18
C LEU A 49 2.78 -2.29 -5.68
N ARG A 50 3.51 -2.99 -4.81
CA ARG A 50 3.39 -2.85 -3.35
C ARG A 50 3.88 -1.47 -2.90
N HIS A 51 4.99 -0.99 -3.46
CA HIS A 51 5.51 0.35 -3.18
C HIS A 51 4.56 1.44 -3.68
N THR A 52 3.96 1.26 -4.86
CA THR A 52 2.92 2.15 -5.40
C THR A 52 1.74 2.25 -4.45
N PHE A 53 1.18 1.11 -4.01
CA PHE A 53 0.09 1.10 -3.03
C PHE A 53 0.47 1.84 -1.74
N ALA A 54 1.62 1.51 -1.15
CA ALA A 54 2.07 2.07 0.13
C ALA A 54 2.29 3.58 0.06
N SER A 55 2.92 4.06 -1.02
CA SER A 55 3.18 5.49 -1.23
C SER A 55 1.87 6.25 -1.38
N HIS A 56 0.97 5.79 -2.26
CA HIS A 56 -0.33 6.45 -2.45
C HIS A 56 -1.24 6.37 -1.21
N PHE A 57 -1.16 5.29 -0.44
CA PHE A 57 -1.90 5.19 0.82
C PHE A 57 -1.46 6.27 1.81
N MET A 58 -0.15 6.48 1.97
CA MET A 58 0.38 7.53 2.84
C MET A 58 0.11 8.94 2.30
N MET A 59 0.26 9.17 0.98
CA MET A 59 -0.07 10.44 0.32
C MET A 59 -1.52 10.87 0.54
N ARG A 60 -2.44 9.92 0.75
CA ARG A 60 -3.86 10.17 1.02
C ARG A 60 -4.18 10.31 2.51
N GLY A 61 -3.18 10.53 3.36
CA GLY A 61 -3.36 10.66 4.81
C GLY A 61 -3.60 9.34 5.53
N GLY A 62 -3.23 8.21 4.91
CA GLY A 62 -3.37 6.89 5.52
C GLY A 62 -2.58 6.75 6.82
N ASN A 63 -3.14 6.04 7.79
CA ASN A 63 -2.47 5.79 9.07
C ASN A 63 -1.32 4.77 8.91
N ILE A 64 -0.10 5.15 9.30
CA ILE A 64 1.09 4.32 9.09
C ILE A 64 1.07 2.98 9.84
N LEU A 65 0.39 2.90 10.99
CA LEU A 65 0.21 1.65 11.74
C LEU A 65 -0.77 0.71 11.03
N VAL A 66 -1.78 1.26 10.36
CA VAL A 66 -2.69 0.50 9.49
C VAL A 66 -1.93 -0.03 8.29
N LEU A 67 -1.09 0.81 7.65
CA LEU A 67 -0.25 0.38 6.54
C LEU A 67 0.70 -0.76 6.93
N GLN A 68 1.30 -0.71 8.13
CA GLN A 68 2.16 -1.79 8.65
C GLN A 68 1.41 -3.13 8.67
N LYS A 69 0.17 -3.15 9.17
CA LYS A 69 -0.68 -4.35 9.23
C LYS A 69 -1.06 -4.85 7.83
N ILE A 70 -1.43 -3.93 6.92
CA ILE A 70 -1.78 -4.26 5.52
C ILE A 70 -0.60 -4.91 4.80
N LEU A 71 0.60 -4.35 4.96
CA LEU A 71 1.83 -4.84 4.34
C LEU A 71 2.41 -6.08 5.05
N GLY A 72 1.94 -6.38 6.26
CA GLY A 72 2.43 -7.48 7.08
C GLY A 72 3.89 -7.30 7.52
N HIS A 73 4.31 -6.06 7.78
CA HIS A 73 5.64 -5.80 8.31
C HIS A 73 5.72 -6.13 9.81
N SER A 74 6.69 -6.96 10.19
CA SER A 74 6.96 -7.32 11.59
C SER A 74 7.52 -6.15 12.39
N ASP A 75 8.32 -5.28 11.76
CA ASP A 75 8.90 -4.09 12.36
C ASP A 75 8.36 -2.83 11.67
N ILE A 76 7.92 -1.86 12.47
CA ILE A 76 7.44 -0.56 12.00
C ILE A 76 8.51 0.17 11.17
N LYS A 77 9.81 -0.04 11.45
CA LYS A 77 10.92 0.55 10.68
C LYS A 77 10.83 0.22 9.20
N MET A 78 10.30 -0.95 8.82
CA MET A 78 10.10 -1.32 7.42
C MET A 78 9.06 -0.41 6.72
N THR A 79 8.01 -0.02 7.45
CA THR A 79 6.93 0.86 6.98
C THR A 79 7.32 2.33 7.05
N MET A 80 8.18 2.73 7.99
CA MET A 80 8.65 4.11 8.13
C MET A 80 9.31 4.66 6.86
N ARG A 81 9.78 3.80 5.96
CA ARG A 81 10.23 4.19 4.61
C ARG A 81 9.18 4.99 3.82
N TYR A 82 7.89 4.85 4.11
CA TYR A 82 6.82 5.60 3.45
C TYR A 82 6.33 6.82 4.26
N ALA A 83 6.86 7.06 5.46
CA ALA A 83 6.36 8.12 6.34
C ALA A 83 6.48 9.53 5.72
N HIS A 84 7.51 9.75 4.90
CA HIS A 84 7.74 11.02 4.20
C HIS A 84 6.68 11.35 3.15
N PHE A 85 5.84 10.39 2.76
CA PHE A 85 4.68 10.65 1.90
C PHE A 85 3.46 11.15 2.67
N ALA A 86 3.45 11.09 4.01
CA ALA A 86 2.33 11.59 4.79
C ALA A 86 2.21 13.12 4.63
N PRO A 87 0.99 13.66 4.51
CA PRO A 87 0.79 15.10 4.56
C PRO A 87 1.28 15.65 5.92
N GLY A 88 1.77 16.89 5.91
CA GLY A 88 2.16 17.57 7.15
C GLY A 88 0.94 17.80 8.04
N HIS A 89 0.96 17.29 9.27
CA HIS A 89 -0.16 17.38 10.23
C HIS A 89 0.21 18.14 11.50
N LEU A 90 1.16 19.09 11.43
CA LEU A 90 1.58 19.85 12.62
C LEU A 90 0.39 20.64 13.22
N GLU A 91 -0.54 21.11 12.40
CA GLU A 91 -1.77 21.78 12.84
C GLU A 91 -2.69 20.87 13.67
N ALA A 92 -2.69 19.55 13.40
CA ALA A 92 -3.46 18.59 14.18
C ALA A 92 -3.01 18.50 15.65
N ALA A 93 -1.79 18.93 15.97
CA ALA A 93 -1.35 19.03 17.36
C ALA A 93 -2.16 20.06 18.14
N VAL A 94 -2.62 21.15 17.51
CA VAL A 94 -3.52 22.13 18.13
C VAL A 94 -4.93 21.55 18.22
N GLU A 95 -5.43 20.89 17.17
CA GLU A 95 -6.80 20.35 17.17
C GLU A 95 -7.01 19.18 18.16
N LEU A 96 -5.99 18.33 18.34
CA LEU A 96 -6.10 17.08 19.09
C LEU A 96 -5.54 17.17 20.51
N ASN A 97 -5.08 18.34 20.96
CA ASN A 97 -4.51 18.45 22.29
C ASN A 97 -5.58 18.34 23.40
N PRO A 98 -5.26 17.71 24.55
CA PRO A 98 -6.22 17.50 25.63
C PRO A 98 -6.52 18.77 26.46
N PHE A 99 -5.82 19.89 26.23
CA PHE A 99 -6.00 21.13 26.98
C PHE A 99 -7.14 21.97 26.40
N ASP A 100 -7.20 22.09 25.07
CA ASP A 100 -8.23 22.84 24.35
C ASP A 100 -9.50 22.01 24.11
N ASN A 101 -9.37 20.68 24.05
CA ASN A 101 -10.50 19.76 23.91
C ASN A 101 -11.21 19.54 25.26
N ARG A 102 -11.78 20.63 25.81
CA ARG A 102 -12.66 20.59 26.98
C ARG A 102 -14.04 20.12 26.55
N GLY A 103 -14.34 18.84 26.80
CA GLY A 103 -15.72 18.38 26.93
C GLY A 103 -16.45 19.12 28.04
#